data_AF-A0A8J8SV28-F1
#
_entry.id   AF-A0A8J8SV28-F1
#
_cell.length_a   1.000
_cell.length_b   1.000
_cell.length_c   1.000
_cell.angle_alpha   90.00
_cell.angle_beta   90.00
_cell.angle_gamma   90.00
#
_symmetry.space_group_name_H-M   'P 1'
#
loop_
_entity.id
_entity.type
_entity.pdbx_description
1 polymer ?
#
loop_
_entity_poly.entity_id
_entity_poly.type
_entity_poly.pdbx_seq_one_letter_code
_entity_poly.pdbx_strand_id
1 'polypeptide(L)'
;MIFEEVFWSFFPIFLTFFAIYMYTYADQNASVKQNEAELSFLYKYQKEAIVRPIAASFQGWQVFAFASSCAMYFVPAWAFNNALTNFRGQTIGYTEIGFTSMCALVIIHHVILVISTRNWTLFLVRWYLLSIGLLFLIIAINDLMTINADLFQSEYFIVMHTPQYWLSLLLTVGMVCIPYYLVQSVWYLILFPKYKPTA
;
A
#
# COMPACT_ATOMS: atom_id res chain seq x y z
N MET A 1 -15.65 18.21 -13.21
CA MET A 1 -15.64 16.90 -13.89
C MET A 1 -14.22 16.52 -14.32
N ILE A 2 -13.66 17.00 -15.43
CA ILE A 2 -12.31 16.56 -15.90
C ILE A 2 -11.20 16.78 -14.86
N PHE A 3 -11.17 17.93 -14.19
CA PHE A 3 -10.14 18.22 -13.18
C PHE A 3 -10.21 17.26 -11.97
N GLU A 4 -11.41 16.86 -11.58
CA GLU A 4 -11.65 15.97 -10.45
C GLU A 4 -11.26 14.52 -10.78
N GLU A 5 -11.60 14.05 -11.98
CA GLU A 5 -11.20 12.74 -12.48
C GLU A 5 -9.67 12.63 -12.62
N VAL A 6 -9.03 13.69 -13.13
CA VAL A 6 -7.56 13.78 -13.22
C VAL A 6 -6.96 13.79 -11.81
N PHE A 7 -7.52 14.57 -10.89
CA PHE A 7 -7.05 14.61 -9.51
C PHE A 7 -7.07 13.21 -8.86
N TRP A 8 -8.20 12.50 -8.92
CA TRP A 8 -8.33 11.17 -8.33
C TRP A 8 -7.50 10.09 -9.04
N SER A 9 -7.18 10.27 -10.32
CA SER A 9 -6.34 9.33 -11.08
C SER A 9 -4.84 9.48 -10.75
N PHE A 10 -4.36 10.72 -10.57
CA PHE A 10 -2.95 10.99 -10.24
C PHE A 10 -2.65 10.93 -8.74
N PHE A 11 -3.69 11.09 -7.91
CA PHE A 11 -3.53 11.18 -6.47
C PHE A 11 -2.90 9.93 -5.82
N PRO A 12 -3.35 8.69 -6.12
CA PRO A 12 -2.72 7.49 -5.57
C PRO A 12 -1.25 7.39 -6.02
N ILE A 13 -0.94 7.82 -7.25
CA ILE A 13 0.44 7.83 -7.77
C ILE A 13 1.29 8.79 -6.94
N PHE A 14 0.83 10.02 -6.72
CA PHE A 14 1.58 11.02 -5.95
C PHE A 14 1.80 10.58 -4.50
N LEU A 15 0.75 10.06 -3.84
CA LEU A 15 0.87 9.56 -2.47
C LEU A 15 1.86 8.41 -2.36
N THR A 16 1.77 7.43 -3.25
CA THR A 16 2.61 6.23 -3.19
C THR A 16 4.05 6.49 -3.66
N PHE A 17 4.26 7.47 -4.56
CA PHE A 17 5.56 7.77 -5.16
C PHE A 17 6.60 8.25 -4.15
N PHE A 18 6.27 9.16 -3.24
CA PHE A 18 7.26 9.64 -2.26
C PHE A 18 7.72 8.53 -1.31
N ALA A 19 6.79 7.70 -0.86
CA ALA A 19 7.11 6.58 0.03
C ALA A 19 8.03 5.56 -0.65
N ILE A 20 7.74 5.18 -1.90
CA ILE A 20 8.58 4.24 -2.63
C ILE A 20 9.94 4.86 -3.01
N TYR A 21 9.97 6.13 -3.40
CA TYR A 21 11.22 6.84 -3.70
C TYR A 21 12.14 6.86 -2.48
N MET A 22 11.62 7.29 -1.31
CA MET A 22 12.40 7.33 -0.09
C MET A 22 12.82 5.94 0.39
N TYR A 23 11.96 4.93 0.25
CA TYR A 23 12.32 3.53 0.46
C TYR A 23 13.54 3.13 -0.39
N THR A 24 13.49 3.35 -1.71
CA THR A 24 14.60 2.99 -2.61
C THR A 24 15.88 3.78 -2.35
N TYR A 25 15.77 5.01 -1.83
CA TYR A 25 16.92 5.87 -1.56
C TYR A 25 17.61 5.52 -0.23
N ALA A 26 16.84 5.27 0.82
CA ALA A 26 17.35 5.18 2.19
C ALA A 26 17.38 3.75 2.77
N ASP A 27 16.66 2.79 2.19
CA ASP A 27 16.75 1.40 2.65
C ASP A 27 18.10 0.79 2.21
N GLN A 28 18.79 0.17 3.17
CA GLN A 28 20.13 -0.37 2.97
C GLN A 28 20.20 -1.81 3.45
N ASN A 29 20.72 -2.68 2.60
CA ASN A 29 20.87 -4.10 2.88
C ASN A 29 22.09 -4.45 3.74
N ALA A 30 23.08 -3.55 3.75
CA ALA A 30 24.39 -3.76 4.33
C ALA A 30 24.83 -2.47 5.03
N SER A 31 25.48 -2.61 6.19
CA SER A 31 26.09 -1.46 6.87
C SER A 31 27.43 -1.14 6.22
N VAL A 32 27.76 0.15 6.13
CA VAL A 32 29.07 0.66 5.66
C VAL A 32 30.24 0.09 6.49
N LYS A 33 29.99 -0.44 7.70
CA LYS A 33 31.01 -0.97 8.61
C LYS A 33 31.26 -2.49 8.48
N GLN A 34 30.69 -3.17 7.49
CA GLN A 34 30.89 -4.62 7.31
C GLN A 34 32.28 -4.99 6.78
N ASN A 35 32.75 -6.19 7.13
CA ASN A 35 34.02 -6.73 6.66
C ASN A 35 33.97 -7.02 5.15
N GLU A 36 35.09 -6.87 4.45
CA GLU A 36 35.19 -6.98 2.99
C GLU A 36 34.71 -8.35 2.47
N ALA A 37 35.02 -9.43 3.21
CA ALA A 37 34.59 -10.79 2.88
C ALA A 37 33.05 -10.94 2.93
N GLU A 38 32.38 -10.32 3.91
CA GLU A 38 30.91 -10.34 4.02
C GLU A 38 30.26 -9.52 2.90
N LEU A 39 30.87 -8.39 2.54
CA LEU A 39 30.38 -7.52 1.47
C LEU A 39 30.45 -8.21 0.10
N SER A 40 31.58 -8.89 -0.17
CA SER A 40 31.77 -9.69 -1.40
C SER A 40 30.76 -10.83 -1.49
N PHE A 41 30.49 -11.51 -0.39
CA PHE A 41 29.47 -12.56 -0.32
C PHE A 41 28.06 -12.00 -0.60
N LEU A 42 27.67 -10.91 0.05
CA LEU A 42 26.37 -10.26 -0.16
C LEU A 42 26.19 -9.81 -1.61
N TYR A 43 27.24 -9.29 -2.23
CA TYR A 43 27.22 -8.90 -3.64
C TYR A 43 26.97 -10.09 -4.57
N LYS A 44 27.66 -11.22 -4.34
CA LYS A 44 27.44 -12.46 -5.11
C LYS A 44 26.00 -12.96 -4.94
N TYR A 45 25.50 -13.00 -3.70
CA TYR A 45 24.12 -13.40 -3.43
C TYR A 45 23.12 -12.50 -4.16
N GLN A 46 23.26 -11.17 -4.09
CA GLN A 46 22.35 -10.25 -4.78
C GLN A 46 22.33 -10.49 -6.29
N LYS A 47 23.50 -10.71 -6.89
CA LYS A 47 23.60 -11.00 -8.33
C LYS A 47 22.88 -12.30 -8.70
N GLU A 48 23.09 -13.37 -7.93
CA GLU A 48 22.56 -14.70 -8.27
C GLU A 48 21.09 -14.87 -7.90
N ALA A 49 20.67 -14.36 -6.73
CA ALA A 49 19.33 -14.57 -6.19
C ALA A 49 18.33 -13.46 -6.54
N ILE A 50 18.79 -12.24 -6.88
CA ILE A 50 17.90 -11.09 -7.15
C ILE A 50 17.99 -10.66 -8.62
N VAL A 51 19.20 -10.42 -9.14
CA VAL A 51 19.37 -9.88 -10.50
C VAL A 51 19.04 -10.93 -11.56
N ARG A 52 19.55 -12.15 -11.41
CA ARG A 52 19.34 -13.22 -12.40
C ARG A 52 17.86 -13.59 -12.60
N PRO A 53 17.02 -13.71 -11.56
CA PRO A 53 15.59 -13.98 -11.72
C PRO A 53 14.73 -12.71 -11.80
N ILE A 54 15.29 -11.53 -12.10
CA ILE A 54 14.54 -10.27 -12.04
C ILE A 54 13.29 -10.27 -12.93
N ALA A 55 13.38 -10.85 -14.13
CA ALA A 55 12.25 -10.94 -15.06
C ALA A 55 11.11 -11.83 -14.51
N ALA A 56 11.46 -12.99 -13.95
CA ALA A 56 10.49 -13.89 -13.33
C ALA A 56 9.88 -13.27 -12.07
N SER A 57 10.68 -12.58 -11.27
CA SER A 57 10.23 -11.86 -10.08
C SER A 57 9.25 -10.74 -10.46
N PHE A 58 9.56 -9.99 -11.53
CA PHE A 58 8.68 -8.95 -12.05
C PHE A 58 7.34 -9.50 -12.55
N GLN A 59 7.34 -10.61 -13.29
CA GLN A 59 6.10 -11.29 -13.69
C GLN A 59 5.30 -11.78 -12.47
N GLY A 60 5.97 -12.35 -11.47
CA GLY A 60 5.33 -12.75 -10.21
C GLY A 60 4.65 -11.55 -9.51
N TRP A 61 5.30 -10.39 -9.49
CA TRP A 61 4.73 -9.15 -8.97
C TRP A 61 3.50 -8.68 -9.76
N GLN A 62 3.50 -8.81 -11.08
CA GLN A 62 2.32 -8.46 -11.90
C GLN A 62 1.12 -9.35 -11.58
N VAL A 63 1.34 -10.67 -11.47
CA VAL A 63 0.27 -11.63 -11.11
C VAL A 63 -0.26 -11.33 -9.72
N PHE A 64 0.63 -11.05 -8.75
CA PHE A 64 0.24 -10.64 -7.41
C PHE A 64 -0.58 -9.34 -7.40
N ALA A 65 -0.14 -8.32 -8.15
CA ALA A 65 -0.84 -7.04 -8.25
C ALA A 65 -2.24 -7.21 -8.86
N PHE A 66 -2.38 -8.05 -9.89
CA PHE A 66 -3.67 -8.38 -10.50
C PHE A 66 -4.59 -9.14 -9.54
N ALA A 67 -4.08 -10.16 -8.84
CA ALA A 67 -4.88 -10.89 -7.85
C ALA A 67 -5.32 -9.97 -6.69
N SER A 68 -4.43 -9.07 -6.25
CA SER A 68 -4.72 -8.09 -5.21
C SER A 68 -5.78 -7.08 -5.64
N SER A 69 -5.80 -6.67 -6.92
CA SER A 69 -6.81 -5.75 -7.42
C SER A 69 -8.21 -6.37 -7.43
N CYS A 70 -8.33 -7.68 -7.66
CA CYS A 70 -9.60 -8.39 -7.48
C CYS A 70 -10.10 -8.26 -6.03
N ALA A 71 -9.25 -8.48 -5.02
CA ALA A 71 -9.65 -8.31 -3.62
C ALA A 71 -10.04 -6.85 -3.30
N MET A 72 -9.25 -5.89 -3.79
CA MET A 72 -9.52 -4.45 -3.63
C MET A 72 -10.83 -4.00 -4.26
N TYR A 73 -11.30 -4.67 -5.31
CA TYR A 73 -12.58 -4.39 -5.94
C TYR A 73 -13.74 -5.15 -5.27
N PHE A 74 -13.64 -6.47 -5.18
CA PHE A 74 -14.77 -7.32 -4.78
C PHE A 74 -15.13 -7.18 -3.29
N VAL A 75 -14.16 -6.93 -2.40
CA VAL A 75 -14.46 -6.81 -0.96
C VAL A 75 -15.26 -5.54 -0.67
N PRO A 76 -14.85 -4.33 -1.12
CA PRO A 76 -15.69 -3.14 -0.99
C PRO A 76 -16.99 -3.27 -1.76
N ALA A 77 -16.97 -3.77 -3.00
CA ALA A 77 -18.20 -3.94 -3.79
C ALA A 77 -19.21 -4.82 -3.07
N TRP A 78 -18.79 -5.95 -2.50
CA TRP A 78 -19.68 -6.83 -1.75
C TRP A 78 -20.19 -6.19 -0.45
N ALA A 79 -19.31 -5.48 0.27
CA ALA A 79 -19.70 -4.80 1.50
C ALA A 79 -20.81 -3.76 1.23
N PHE A 80 -20.62 -2.91 0.22
CA PHE A 80 -21.52 -1.77 -0.06
C PHE A 80 -22.70 -2.09 -0.99
N ASN A 81 -22.75 -3.28 -1.60
CA ASN A 81 -23.82 -3.67 -2.52
C ASN A 81 -25.21 -3.66 -1.85
N ASN A 82 -26.02 -2.64 -2.13
CA ASN A 82 -27.37 -2.43 -1.57
C ASN A 82 -27.42 -2.35 -0.04
N ALA A 83 -26.31 -2.05 0.62
CA ALA A 83 -26.27 -1.89 2.07
C ALA A 83 -26.70 -0.46 2.47
N LEU A 84 -27.71 -0.38 3.35
CA LEU A 84 -28.06 0.86 4.06
C LEU A 84 -26.91 1.19 5.01
N THR A 85 -26.13 2.20 4.65
CA THR A 85 -24.75 2.31 5.14
C THR A 85 -24.52 3.58 5.92
N ASN A 86 -25.33 4.63 5.70
CA ASN A 86 -25.24 5.85 6.50
C ASN A 86 -26.31 5.91 7.59
N PHE A 87 -26.06 6.74 8.61
CA PHE A 87 -26.97 6.97 9.74
C PHE A 87 -28.33 7.57 9.32
N ARG A 88 -28.47 8.02 8.07
CA ARG A 88 -29.70 8.57 7.49
C ARG A 88 -30.47 7.52 6.66
N GLY A 89 -30.02 6.26 6.62
CA GLY A 89 -30.66 5.20 5.85
C GLY A 89 -30.54 5.37 4.34
N GLN A 90 -29.49 6.04 3.86
CA GLN A 90 -29.21 6.14 2.42
C GLN A 90 -28.32 4.97 1.99
N THR A 91 -28.58 4.49 0.77
CA THR A 91 -27.70 3.54 0.09
C THR A 91 -26.49 4.27 -0.44
N ILE A 92 -25.31 3.72 -0.17
CA ILE A 92 -24.05 4.18 -0.73
C ILE A 92 -23.96 3.79 -2.22
N GLY A 93 -23.40 4.69 -3.04
CA GLY A 93 -23.20 4.51 -4.47
C GLY A 93 -21.87 3.83 -4.85
N TYR A 94 -21.57 3.89 -6.15
CA TYR A 94 -20.31 3.39 -6.71
C TYR A 94 -19.09 4.24 -6.33
N THR A 95 -19.31 5.51 -5.98
CA THR A 95 -18.26 6.46 -5.64
C THR A 95 -17.51 6.04 -4.38
N GLU A 96 -18.25 5.55 -3.39
CA GLU A 96 -17.73 5.17 -2.07
C GLU A 96 -17.06 3.79 -2.10
N ILE A 97 -17.54 2.89 -2.99
CA ILE A 97 -16.82 1.66 -3.34
C ILE A 97 -15.44 2.04 -3.89
N GLY A 98 -15.40 2.92 -4.90
CA GLY A 98 -14.15 3.40 -5.48
C GLY A 98 -13.23 4.08 -4.46
N PHE A 99 -13.80 4.92 -3.59
CA PHE A 99 -13.07 5.57 -2.50
C PHE A 99 -12.46 4.56 -1.52
N THR A 100 -13.22 3.55 -1.10
CA THR A 100 -12.75 2.51 -0.18
C THR A 100 -11.65 1.68 -0.82
N SER A 101 -11.83 1.28 -2.08
CA SER A 101 -10.81 0.57 -2.87
C SER A 101 -9.52 1.39 -3.01
N MET A 102 -9.62 2.70 -3.23
CA MET A 102 -8.46 3.57 -3.35
C MET A 102 -7.73 3.76 -2.02
N CYS A 103 -8.46 3.96 -0.92
CA CYS A 103 -7.86 3.98 0.42
C CYS A 103 -7.15 2.65 0.73
N ALA A 104 -7.77 1.52 0.39
CA ALA A 104 -7.17 0.20 0.56
C ALA A 104 -5.86 0.07 -0.21
N LEU A 105 -5.82 0.52 -1.48
CA LEU A 105 -4.62 0.51 -2.30
C LEU A 105 -3.47 1.30 -1.66
N VAL A 106 -3.73 2.53 -1.18
CA VAL A 106 -2.70 3.36 -0.55
C VAL A 106 -2.18 2.72 0.74
N ILE A 107 -3.06 2.16 1.57
CA ILE A 107 -2.67 1.49 2.82
C ILE A 107 -1.90 0.20 2.53
N ILE A 108 -2.38 -0.64 1.61
CA ILE A 108 -1.70 -1.87 1.19
C ILE A 108 -0.28 -1.54 0.70
N HIS A 109 -0.12 -0.52 -0.14
CA HIS A 109 1.18 -0.06 -0.61
C HIS A 109 2.13 0.27 0.54
N HIS A 110 1.66 1.05 1.52
CA HIS A 110 2.46 1.40 2.69
C HIS A 110 2.80 0.19 3.56
N VAL A 111 1.85 -0.71 3.80
CA VAL A 111 2.08 -1.94 4.58
C VAL A 111 3.09 -2.84 3.88
N ILE A 112 3.02 -2.99 2.55
CA ILE A 112 4.01 -3.74 1.77
C ILE A 112 5.40 -3.10 1.88
N LEU A 113 5.51 -1.78 1.79
CA LEU A 113 6.78 -1.07 1.99
C LEU A 113 7.34 -1.28 3.40
N VAL A 114 6.49 -1.17 4.43
CA VAL A 114 6.82 -1.45 5.84
C VAL A 114 7.38 -2.86 5.99
N ILE A 115 6.70 -3.87 5.45
CA ILE A 115 7.14 -5.27 5.51
C ILE A 115 8.46 -5.47 4.73
N SER A 116 8.65 -4.73 3.63
CA SER A 116 9.85 -4.82 2.78
C SER A 116 11.07 -4.09 3.34
N THR A 117 10.85 -3.10 4.22
CA THR A 117 11.92 -2.28 4.81
C THR A 117 12.82 -3.12 5.70
N ARG A 118 14.11 -3.14 5.38
CA ARG A 118 15.11 -3.91 6.13
C ARG A 118 15.78 -3.06 7.20
N ASN A 119 16.02 -1.78 6.92
CA ASN A 119 16.67 -0.86 7.84
C ASN A 119 15.73 0.24 8.32
N TRP A 120 15.18 0.07 9.52
CA TRP A 120 14.29 1.05 10.14
C TRP A 120 15.05 2.27 10.65
N THR A 121 15.04 3.34 9.86
CA THR A 121 15.56 4.65 10.27
C THR A 121 14.41 5.59 10.62
N LEU A 122 14.62 6.48 11.59
CA LEU A 122 13.63 7.54 11.91
C LEU A 122 13.31 8.42 10.70
N PHE A 123 14.25 8.55 9.76
CA PHE A 123 14.04 9.24 8.50
C PHE A 123 12.94 8.55 7.68
N LEU A 124 13.05 7.24 7.41
CA LEU A 124 12.04 6.48 6.67
C LEU A 124 10.68 6.49 7.37
N VAL A 125 10.65 6.30 8.69
CA VAL A 125 9.40 6.32 9.47
C VAL A 125 8.66 7.64 9.28
N ARG A 126 9.36 8.78 9.35
CA ARG A 126 8.74 10.11 9.14
C ARG A 126 8.17 10.25 7.74
N TRP A 127 8.84 9.75 6.71
CA TRP A 127 8.35 9.81 5.34
C TRP A 127 7.15 8.91 5.09
N TYR A 128 7.10 7.73 5.70
CA TYR A 128 5.92 6.86 5.65
C TYR A 128 4.72 7.49 6.35
N LEU A 129 4.93 8.07 7.54
CA LEU A 129 3.88 8.77 8.27
C LEU A 129 3.39 10.02 7.54
N LEU A 130 4.30 10.77 6.90
CA LEU A 130 3.93 11.93 6.08
C LEU A 130 3.11 11.51 4.87
N SER A 131 3.54 10.48 4.13
CA SER A 131 2.86 10.01 2.93
C SER A 131 1.45 9.47 3.22
N ILE A 132 1.29 8.66 4.28
CA ILE A 132 -0.05 8.21 4.69
C ILE A 132 -0.88 9.35 5.29
N GLY A 133 -0.26 10.32 5.96
CA GLY A 133 -0.94 11.53 6.47
C GLY A 133 -1.48 12.42 5.35
N LEU A 134 -0.76 12.51 4.22
CA LEU A 134 -1.21 13.24 3.04
C LEU A 134 -2.50 12.68 2.44
N LEU A 135 -2.76 11.36 2.57
CA LEU A 135 -4.04 10.76 2.19
C LEU A 135 -5.20 11.44 2.94
N PHE A 136 -5.14 11.45 4.27
CA PHE A 136 -6.20 12.03 5.10
C PHE A 136 -6.30 13.54 4.95
N LEU A 137 -5.17 14.23 4.81
CA LEU A 137 -5.16 15.67 4.56
C LEU A 137 -5.89 16.01 3.26
N ILE A 138 -5.65 15.24 2.21
CA ILE A 138 -6.25 15.53 0.90
C ILE A 138 -7.74 15.16 0.88
N ILE A 139 -8.14 14.08 1.54
CA ILE A 139 -9.57 13.79 1.76
C ILE A 139 -10.24 14.96 2.46
N ALA A 140 -9.63 15.47 3.54
CA ALA A 140 -10.17 16.60 4.29
C ALA A 140 -10.22 17.90 3.44
N ILE A 141 -9.18 18.19 2.64
CA ILE A 141 -9.18 19.35 1.73
C ILE A 141 -10.29 19.20 0.70
N ASN A 142 -10.47 18.02 0.11
CA ASN A 142 -11.53 17.79 -0.87
C ASN A 142 -12.90 18.03 -0.24
N ASP A 143 -13.15 17.42 0.92
CA ASP A 143 -14.40 17.61 1.66
C ASP A 143 -14.68 19.09 1.96
N LEU A 144 -13.66 19.87 2.34
CA LEU A 144 -13.79 21.31 2.59
C LEU A 144 -14.09 22.13 1.32
N MET A 145 -13.53 21.74 0.18
CA MET A 145 -13.70 22.45 -1.09
C MET A 145 -15.09 22.19 -1.70
N THR A 146 -15.66 21.00 -1.48
CA THR A 146 -16.96 20.60 -2.02
C THR A 146 -18.14 21.21 -1.25
N ILE A 147 -17.94 21.78 -0.05
CA ILE A 147 -18.98 22.47 0.73
C ILE A 147 -19.70 23.58 -0.05
N ASN A 148 -19.04 24.16 -1.07
CA ASN A 148 -19.59 25.26 -1.87
C ASN A 148 -20.17 24.84 -3.23
N ALA A 149 -20.11 23.55 -3.59
CA ALA A 149 -20.71 23.03 -4.81
C ALA A 149 -22.06 22.38 -4.47
N ASP A 150 -23.09 22.56 -5.29
CA ASP A 150 -24.43 21.96 -5.15
C ASP A 150 -24.46 20.40 -5.18
N LEU A 151 -23.30 19.75 -5.11
CA LEU A 151 -23.17 18.33 -4.85
C LEU A 151 -23.30 18.09 -3.34
N PHE A 152 -24.29 17.29 -2.98
CA PHE A 152 -24.51 16.71 -1.65
C PHE A 152 -23.26 16.72 -0.75
N GLN A 153 -23.38 17.33 0.43
CA GLN A 153 -22.37 17.36 1.50
C GLN A 153 -21.44 16.13 1.49
N SER A 154 -20.16 16.34 1.19
CA SER A 154 -19.01 15.44 1.38
C SER A 154 -19.35 13.97 1.71
N GLU A 155 -19.59 13.15 0.68
CA GLU A 155 -19.90 11.73 0.85
C GLU A 155 -18.77 10.97 1.59
N TYR A 156 -17.51 11.38 1.41
CA TYR A 156 -16.35 10.65 1.95
C TYR A 156 -16.26 10.68 3.48
N PHE A 157 -16.41 11.85 4.11
CA PHE A 157 -16.41 11.93 5.57
C PHE A 157 -17.54 11.10 6.19
N ILE A 158 -18.73 11.11 5.57
CA ILE A 158 -19.88 10.32 6.02
C ILE A 158 -19.54 8.83 5.95
N VAL A 159 -18.94 8.37 4.85
CA VAL A 159 -18.49 6.98 4.67
C VAL A 159 -17.46 6.58 5.73
N MET A 160 -16.48 7.43 6.00
CA MET A 160 -15.45 7.17 7.01
C MET A 160 -16.00 7.07 8.45
N HIS A 161 -17.19 7.60 8.72
CA HIS A 161 -17.86 7.42 10.02
C HIS A 161 -18.63 6.10 10.12
N THR A 162 -18.75 5.35 9.04
CA THR A 162 -19.43 4.06 9.04
C THR A 162 -18.47 2.96 9.52
N PRO A 163 -18.89 2.06 10.43
CA PRO A 163 -18.05 0.92 10.82
C PRO A 163 -17.80 -0.04 9.66
N GLN A 164 -18.73 -0.10 8.71
CA GLN A 164 -18.62 -0.92 7.51
C GLN A 164 -17.43 -0.52 6.63
N TYR A 165 -17.16 0.78 6.47
CA TYR A 165 -15.98 1.26 5.78
C TYR A 165 -14.69 0.69 6.39
N TRP A 166 -14.51 0.83 7.70
CA TRP A 166 -13.31 0.36 8.39
C TRP A 166 -13.16 -1.17 8.35
N LEU A 167 -14.25 -1.91 8.49
CA LEU A 167 -14.23 -3.37 8.41
C LEU A 167 -13.88 -3.85 6.99
N SER A 168 -14.49 -3.24 5.97
CA SER A 168 -14.18 -3.53 4.56
C SER A 168 -12.71 -3.21 4.25
N LEU A 169 -12.22 -2.07 4.71
CA LEU A 169 -10.83 -1.62 4.54
C LEU A 169 -9.85 -2.60 5.22
N LEU A 170 -10.07 -2.92 6.49
CA LEU A 170 -9.22 -3.86 7.24
C LEU A 170 -9.22 -5.25 6.61
N LEU A 171 -10.37 -5.76 6.19
CA LEU A 171 -10.48 -7.06 5.53
C LEU A 171 -9.71 -7.06 4.20
N THR A 172 -9.89 -6.02 3.39
CA THR A 172 -9.19 -5.87 2.10
C THR A 172 -7.67 -5.83 2.29
N VAL A 173 -7.20 -4.99 3.22
CA VAL A 173 -5.77 -4.88 3.55
C VAL A 173 -5.24 -6.22 4.06
N GLY A 174 -5.96 -6.89 4.97
CA GLY A 174 -5.58 -8.19 5.51
C GLY A 174 -5.47 -9.28 4.44
N MET A 175 -6.45 -9.36 3.53
CA MET A 175 -6.46 -10.34 2.44
C MET A 175 -5.26 -10.21 1.50
N VAL A 176 -4.72 -9.01 1.33
CA VAL A 176 -3.56 -8.77 0.46
C VAL A 176 -2.24 -8.87 1.24
N CYS A 177 -2.13 -8.20 2.38
CA CYS A 177 -0.88 -8.06 3.10
C CYS A 177 -0.49 -9.30 3.91
N ILE A 178 -1.45 -10.07 4.45
CA ILE A 178 -1.13 -11.28 5.25
C ILE A 178 -0.47 -12.35 4.37
N PRO A 179 -1.02 -12.74 3.20
CA PRO A 179 -0.34 -13.70 2.33
C PRO A 179 1.04 -13.24 1.90
N TYR A 180 1.18 -11.95 1.58
CA TYR A 180 2.47 -11.35 1.23
C TYR A 180 3.49 -11.47 2.36
N TYR A 181 3.10 -11.09 3.58
CA TYR A 181 3.94 -11.20 4.78
C TYR A 181 4.39 -12.65 5.04
N LEU A 182 3.49 -13.63 4.88
CA LEU A 182 3.81 -15.04 5.09
C LEU A 182 4.86 -15.53 4.08
N VAL A 183 4.66 -15.25 2.79
CA VAL A 183 5.61 -15.62 1.73
C VAL A 183 6.97 -14.97 1.98
N GLN A 184 6.97 -13.68 2.32
CA GLN A 184 8.19 -12.93 2.59
C GLN A 184 8.93 -13.46 3.82
N SER A 185 8.20 -13.75 4.90
CA SER A 185 8.77 -14.32 6.13
C SER A 185 9.41 -15.67 5.86
N VAL A 186 8.75 -16.55 5.09
CA VAL A 186 9.33 -17.84 4.68
C VAL A 186 10.61 -17.64 3.86
N TRP A 187 10.61 -16.70 2.92
CA TRP A 187 11.78 -16.42 2.10
C TRP A 187 12.99 -15.94 2.91
N TYR A 188 12.80 -14.93 3.77
CA TYR A 188 13.91 -14.35 4.54
C TYR A 188 14.32 -15.16 5.77
N LEU A 189 13.38 -15.84 6.45
CA LEU A 189 13.70 -16.57 7.68
C LEU A 189 14.14 -18.01 7.42
N ILE A 190 13.66 -18.66 6.35
CA ILE A 190 13.88 -20.09 6.13
C ILE A 190 14.84 -20.34 4.97
N LEU A 191 14.71 -19.61 3.87
CA LEU A 191 15.52 -19.86 2.66
C LEU A 191 16.83 -19.07 2.67
N PHE A 192 16.80 -17.79 3.06
CA PHE A 192 18.00 -16.94 3.10
C PHE A 192 19.15 -17.47 3.97
N PRO A 193 18.92 -18.03 5.18
CA PRO A 193 20.02 -18.53 6.02
C PRO A 193 20.81 -19.68 5.40
N LYS A 194 20.24 -20.41 4.43
CA LYS A 194 20.95 -21.48 3.70
C LYS A 194 22.11 -20.97 2.85
N TYR A 195 22.12 -19.67 2.55
CA TYR A 195 23.16 -19.06 1.75
C TYR A 195 24.28 -18.46 2.59
N LYS A 196 24.08 -18.18 3.89
CA LYS A 196 25.16 -17.66 4.74
C LYS A 196 26.34 -18.65 4.74
N PRO A 197 27.57 -18.21 4.48
CA PRO A 197 28.73 -19.05 4.71
C PRO A 197 28.76 -19.36 6.21
N THR A 198 28.64 -20.65 6.55
CA THR A 198 29.00 -21.13 7.89
C THR A 198 30.44 -20.74 8.13
N ALA A 199 30.67 -19.95 9.18
CA ALA A 199 32.00 -19.70 9.71
C ALA A 199 32.71 -21.01 10.07
#